data_AF-A0A7C1N5F3-F1
#
_entry.id   AF-A0A7C1N5F3-F1
#
_cell.length_a   1.000
_cell.length_b   1.000
_cell.length_c   1.000
_cell.angle_alpha   90.00
_cell.angle_beta   90.00
_cell.angle_gamma   90.00
#
_symmetry.space_group_name_H-M   'P 1'
#
loop_
_entity.id
_entity.type
_entity.pdbx_description
1 polymer ?
#
loop_
_entity_poly.entity_id
_entity_poly.type
_entity_poly.pdbx_seq_one_letter_code
_entity_poly.pdbx_strand_id
1 'polypeptide(L)'
;PWQLEGVIRTMLQDGYAPGRIYACHNRTVVVSAKKGEINNKHKPVVEKYGLENIHLYEDQEWIRYEPRGKFLVLDKIFPKGIKIPKRFIGDNILHLPTMKTHVFTNMTGVMKNAFGGLLNEKRHWTHSVIDETLVDLLMIQKEIHSGMFAVMDGTIAGDGPGPRCMVPVEKNYMLAGADPVAIDAIAAKMMGFDPLSLKFIRLAHERDLGVGDPAEIDVVGEDITDVNFGFQTGQSTFASRGQHMLYHGRLKMLEKHLLQTFLVPWSYVASRLYHDVYWYPFIGKKRVKMMKDTDWGRLFETY
;
A
#
# COMPACT_ATOMS: atom_id res chain seq x y z
N PRO A 1 -0.38 -0.38 -14.59
CA PRO A 1 -0.65 0.70 -15.58
C PRO A 1 -2.11 0.74 -16.05
N TRP A 2 -2.71 -0.41 -16.40
CA TRP A 2 -4.12 -0.50 -16.82
C TRP A 2 -5.11 0.05 -15.80
N GLN A 3 -4.91 -0.25 -14.52
CA GLN A 3 -5.72 0.29 -13.41
C GLN A 3 -5.70 1.83 -13.42
N LEU A 4 -4.50 2.41 -13.51
CA LEU A 4 -4.31 3.86 -13.56
C LEU A 4 -4.97 4.47 -14.81
N GLU A 5 -4.75 3.87 -16.00
CA GLU A 5 -5.34 4.36 -17.24
C GLU A 5 -6.88 4.27 -17.22
N GLY A 6 -7.43 3.15 -16.72
CA GLY A 6 -8.88 2.96 -16.60
C GLY A 6 -9.52 4.04 -15.72
N VAL A 7 -8.90 4.33 -14.57
CA VAL A 7 -9.36 5.39 -13.66
C VAL A 7 -9.26 6.77 -14.33
N ILE A 8 -8.11 7.11 -14.94
CA ILE A 8 -7.93 8.39 -15.63
C ILE A 8 -8.99 8.57 -16.73
N ARG A 9 -9.18 7.56 -17.58
CA ARG A 9 -10.18 7.62 -18.66
C ARG A 9 -11.59 7.85 -18.13
N THR A 10 -11.96 7.14 -17.06
CA THR A 10 -13.28 7.28 -16.43
C THR A 10 -13.47 8.69 -15.88
N MET A 11 -12.50 9.21 -15.12
CA MET A 11 -12.57 10.59 -14.60
C MET A 11 -12.70 11.63 -15.72
N LEU A 12 -11.94 11.47 -16.81
CA LEU A 12 -12.04 12.40 -17.93
C LEU A 12 -13.39 12.31 -18.64
N GLN A 13 -13.95 11.10 -18.79
CA GLN A 13 -15.29 10.88 -19.35
C GLN A 13 -16.39 11.48 -18.48
N ASP A 14 -16.23 11.42 -17.16
CA ASP A 14 -17.13 12.04 -16.18
C ASP A 14 -16.98 13.57 -16.09
N GLY A 15 -16.06 14.17 -16.87
CA GLY A 15 -15.91 15.61 -17.00
C GLY A 15 -14.93 16.26 -16.01
N TYR A 16 -14.09 15.48 -15.31
CA TYR A 16 -13.04 16.04 -14.47
C TYR A 16 -11.99 16.75 -15.33
N ALA A 17 -11.66 17.99 -14.99
CA ALA A 17 -10.66 18.76 -15.72
C ALA A 17 -9.26 18.14 -15.54
N PRO A 18 -8.50 17.89 -16.63
CA PRO A 18 -7.16 17.29 -16.55
C PRO A 18 -6.21 18.03 -15.59
N GLY A 19 -6.26 19.38 -15.60
CA GLY A 19 -5.46 20.21 -14.70
C GLY A 19 -5.83 20.13 -13.22
N ARG A 20 -6.80 19.28 -12.84
CA ARG A 20 -7.18 18.97 -11.45
C ARG A 20 -6.96 17.50 -11.08
N ILE A 21 -6.35 16.71 -11.98
CA ILE A 21 -6.03 15.31 -11.75
C ILE A 21 -4.52 15.17 -11.67
N TYR A 22 -4.03 14.62 -10.56
CA TYR A 22 -2.61 14.50 -10.27
C TYR A 22 -2.24 13.07 -9.93
N ALA A 23 -1.15 12.57 -10.50
CA ALA A 23 -0.56 11.29 -10.12
C ALA A 23 0.41 11.50 -8.96
N CYS A 24 -0.03 11.18 -7.74
CA CYS A 24 0.75 11.40 -6.53
C CYS A 24 1.66 10.21 -6.21
N HIS A 25 2.95 10.47 -6.03
CA HIS A 25 3.96 9.48 -5.68
C HIS A 25 4.62 9.81 -4.35
N ASN A 26 4.85 8.77 -3.56
CA ASN A 26 5.65 8.83 -2.36
C ASN A 26 6.95 8.03 -2.53
N ARG A 27 8.00 8.40 -1.78
CA ARG A 27 9.25 7.64 -1.75
C ARG A 27 9.37 6.80 -0.49
N THR A 28 10.33 5.87 -0.51
CA THR A 28 10.79 5.17 0.69
C THR A 28 12.28 5.40 0.85
N VAL A 29 12.86 5.12 2.02
CA VAL A 29 14.32 5.18 2.23
C VAL A 29 15.10 4.19 1.34
N VAL A 30 14.43 3.20 0.74
CA VAL A 30 15.03 2.09 -0.02
C VAL A 30 14.56 1.99 -1.47
N VAL A 31 13.63 2.85 -1.92
CA VAL A 31 13.03 2.79 -3.27
C VAL A 31 12.80 4.19 -3.81
N SER A 32 13.16 4.40 -5.08
CA SER A 32 12.96 5.64 -5.81
C SER A 32 11.58 5.65 -6.49
N ALA A 33 10.78 6.68 -6.19
CA ALA A 33 9.49 6.93 -6.84
C ALA A 33 9.64 7.11 -8.36
N LYS A 34 10.62 7.91 -8.79
CA LYS A 34 10.94 8.16 -10.22
C LYS A 34 11.30 6.89 -10.99
N LYS A 35 12.01 5.95 -10.37
CA LYS A 35 12.24 4.62 -10.99
C LYS A 35 10.96 3.80 -11.01
N GLY A 36 10.14 3.89 -9.96
CA GLY A 36 8.87 3.19 -9.85
C GLY A 36 7.86 3.61 -10.92
N GLU A 37 7.69 4.91 -11.17
CA GLU A 37 6.74 5.40 -12.18
C GLU A 37 7.11 4.95 -13.61
N ILE A 38 8.41 4.81 -13.91
CA ILE A 38 8.89 4.31 -15.20
C ILE A 38 8.70 2.78 -15.27
N ASN A 39 9.20 2.06 -14.27
CA ASN A 39 9.22 0.59 -14.29
C ASN A 39 7.83 -0.03 -14.18
N ASN A 40 6.85 0.66 -13.59
CA ASN A 40 5.45 0.22 -13.55
C ASN A 40 4.61 0.82 -14.68
N LYS A 41 5.23 1.53 -15.63
CA LYS A 41 4.57 2.18 -16.77
C LYS A 41 3.50 3.21 -16.36
N HIS A 42 3.65 3.84 -15.20
CA HIS A 42 2.74 4.91 -14.77
C HIS A 42 3.04 6.20 -15.52
N LYS A 43 4.33 6.52 -15.69
CA LYS A 43 4.77 7.73 -16.39
C LYS A 43 4.21 7.86 -17.82
N PRO A 44 4.36 6.88 -18.73
CA PRO A 44 3.78 6.99 -20.08
C PRO A 44 2.26 7.14 -20.07
N VAL A 45 1.56 6.50 -19.13
CA VAL A 45 0.11 6.67 -18.97
C VAL A 45 -0.24 8.10 -18.56
N VAL A 46 0.40 8.64 -17.53
CA VAL A 46 0.15 10.01 -17.04
C VAL A 46 0.43 11.05 -18.13
N GLU A 47 1.55 10.90 -18.86
CA GLU A 47 1.94 11.79 -19.95
C GLU A 47 0.97 11.72 -21.14
N LYS A 48 0.49 10.52 -21.49
CA LYS A 48 -0.51 10.31 -22.57
C LYS A 48 -1.78 11.15 -22.35
N TYR A 49 -2.18 11.37 -21.11
CA TYR A 49 -3.38 12.15 -20.75
C TYR A 49 -3.07 13.58 -20.32
N GLY A 50 -1.82 14.06 -20.47
CA GLY A 50 -1.42 15.42 -20.12
C GLY A 50 -1.56 15.74 -18.63
N LEU A 51 -1.46 14.72 -17.76
CA LEU A 51 -1.57 14.88 -16.32
C LEU A 51 -0.20 15.11 -15.68
N GLU A 52 -0.18 15.65 -14.45
CA GLU A 52 1.06 15.96 -13.74
C GLU A 52 1.39 14.88 -12.68
N ASN A 53 2.67 14.53 -12.57
CA ASN A 53 3.19 13.70 -11.47
C ASN A 53 3.63 14.58 -10.30
N ILE A 54 3.03 14.36 -9.12
CA ILE A 54 3.40 15.05 -7.88
C ILE A 54 4.24 14.13 -7.01
N HIS A 55 5.47 14.55 -6.72
CA HIS A 55 6.38 13.84 -5.82
C HIS A 55 6.32 14.47 -4.42
N LEU A 56 5.63 13.82 -3.48
CA LEU A 56 5.27 14.42 -2.19
C LEU A 56 6.45 14.85 -1.31
N TYR A 57 7.65 14.32 -1.55
CA TYR A 57 8.86 14.55 -0.73
C TYR A 57 9.87 15.49 -1.39
N GLU A 58 9.50 16.09 -2.51
CA GLU A 58 10.32 17.06 -3.24
C GLU A 58 9.74 18.46 -2.98
N ASP A 59 9.03 19.04 -3.93
CA ASP A 59 8.63 20.46 -3.88
C ASP A 59 7.23 20.69 -3.29
N GLN A 60 6.85 19.91 -2.27
CA GLN A 60 5.52 20.03 -1.64
C GLN A 60 5.61 20.63 -0.24
N GLU A 61 4.68 21.53 0.08
CA GLU A 61 4.55 22.12 1.42
C GLU A 61 3.92 21.10 2.39
N TRP A 62 4.60 20.84 3.51
CA TRP A 62 4.09 20.00 4.60
C TRP A 62 3.79 20.85 5.82
N ILE A 63 2.50 20.88 6.21
CA ILE A 63 2.03 21.67 7.35
C ILE A 63 1.76 20.78 8.55
N ARG A 64 1.80 21.37 9.75
CA ARG A 64 1.41 20.68 10.97
C ARG A 64 -0.09 20.40 10.94
N TYR A 65 -0.45 19.17 11.23
CA TYR A 65 -1.82 18.70 11.33
C TYR A 65 -2.25 18.71 12.81
N GLU A 66 -3.42 19.29 13.06
CA GLU A 66 -4.07 19.23 14.38
C GLU A 66 -5.25 18.24 14.28
N PRO A 67 -5.19 17.08 14.95
CA PRO A 67 -6.24 16.07 14.88
C PRO A 67 -7.53 16.56 15.56
N ARG A 68 -8.69 16.30 14.95
CA ARG A 68 -9.98 16.47 15.62
C ARG A 68 -10.33 15.24 16.47
N GLY A 69 -9.91 14.05 16.01
CA GLY A 69 -10.10 12.79 16.72
C GLY A 69 -8.95 12.40 17.65
N LYS A 70 -9.19 11.38 18.48
CA LYS A 70 -8.17 10.80 19.37
C LYS A 70 -7.38 9.71 18.63
N PHE A 71 -6.07 9.96 18.46
CA PHE A 71 -5.14 8.96 17.97
C PHE A 71 -5.00 7.75 18.91
N LEU A 72 -4.76 6.59 18.31
CA LEU A 72 -4.36 5.37 18.99
C LEU A 72 -2.87 5.43 19.38
N VAL A 73 -2.02 5.89 18.46
CA VAL A 73 -0.56 5.78 18.61
C VAL A 73 0.25 6.94 18.01
N LEU A 74 -0.25 7.65 16.99
CA LEU A 74 0.59 8.64 16.29
C LEU A 74 1.03 9.82 17.18
N ASP A 75 0.23 10.24 18.15
CA ASP A 75 0.58 11.26 19.16
C ASP A 75 1.77 10.84 20.03
N LYS A 76 1.84 9.56 20.40
CA LYS A 76 2.94 8.98 21.20
C LYS A 76 4.23 8.87 20.40
N ILE A 77 4.13 8.52 19.11
CA ILE A 77 5.28 8.38 18.21
C ILE A 77 5.81 9.74 17.77
N PHE A 78 4.91 10.71 17.55
CA PHE A 78 5.23 12.06 17.08
C PHE A 78 4.78 13.12 18.11
N PRO A 79 5.47 13.23 19.27
CA PRO A 79 5.08 14.14 20.35
C PRO A 79 5.17 15.63 19.97
N LYS A 80 5.84 15.95 18.86
CA LYS A 80 5.93 17.31 18.29
C LYS A 80 4.83 17.61 17.26
N GLY A 81 3.86 16.71 17.12
CA GLY A 81 2.82 16.78 16.10
C GLY A 81 3.22 16.09 14.79
N ILE A 82 2.20 15.79 13.99
CA ILE A 82 2.32 15.15 12.68
C ILE A 82 2.29 16.26 11.62
N LYS A 83 3.00 16.04 10.52
CA LYS A 83 2.88 16.90 9.33
C LYS A 83 2.23 16.12 8.20
N ILE A 84 1.39 16.80 7.44
CA ILE A 84 0.75 16.25 6.24
C ILE A 84 1.02 17.17 5.03
N PRO A 85 0.95 16.65 3.79
CA PRO A 85 1.01 17.49 2.60
C PRO A 85 -0.17 18.47 2.58
N LYS A 86 0.10 19.78 2.51
CA LYS A 86 -0.95 20.81 2.49
C LYS A 86 -1.94 20.63 1.35
N ARG A 87 -1.45 20.18 0.19
CA ARG A 87 -2.24 19.86 -0.99
C ARG A 87 -3.40 18.90 -0.70
N PHE A 88 -3.22 17.95 0.21
CA PHE A 88 -4.26 16.95 0.47
C PHE A 88 -5.51 17.51 1.14
N ILE A 89 -5.43 18.70 1.75
CA ILE A 89 -6.54 19.31 2.46
C ILE A 89 -7.58 19.80 1.44
N GLY A 90 -8.77 19.21 1.50
CA GLY A 90 -9.91 19.53 0.63
C GLY A 90 -9.91 18.78 -0.70
N ASP A 91 -8.80 18.14 -1.09
CA ASP A 91 -8.72 17.34 -2.31
C ASP A 91 -9.35 15.96 -2.12
N ASN A 92 -9.95 15.41 -3.18
CA ASN A 92 -10.33 14.00 -3.21
C ASN A 92 -9.06 13.13 -3.30
N ILE A 93 -9.10 11.93 -2.71
CA ILE A 93 -8.03 10.94 -2.85
C ILE A 93 -8.54 9.66 -3.52
N LEU A 94 -7.82 9.23 -4.55
CA LEU A 94 -8.04 7.97 -5.26
C LEU A 94 -6.88 7.03 -4.98
N HIS A 95 -7.14 5.94 -4.27
CA HIS A 95 -6.12 4.94 -3.99
C HIS A 95 -6.11 3.85 -5.05
N LEU A 96 -4.92 3.51 -5.53
CA LEU A 96 -4.68 2.46 -6.51
C LEU A 96 -3.79 1.35 -5.93
N PRO A 97 -4.25 0.62 -4.89
CA PRO A 97 -3.45 -0.46 -4.31
C PRO A 97 -3.46 -1.71 -5.20
N THR A 98 -2.55 -2.63 -4.91
CA THR A 98 -2.53 -3.99 -5.47
C THR A 98 -2.85 -5.00 -4.38
N MET A 99 -3.64 -6.01 -4.72
CA MET A 99 -3.97 -7.12 -3.82
C MET A 99 -2.73 -8.01 -3.60
N LYS A 100 -2.17 -7.98 -2.39
CA LYS A 100 -1.00 -8.80 -2.07
C LYS A 100 -0.80 -9.03 -0.58
N THR A 101 -0.11 -10.11 -0.24
CA THR A 101 0.30 -10.42 1.13
C THR A 101 1.41 -9.50 1.63
N HIS A 102 1.54 -9.42 2.96
CA HIS A 102 2.57 -8.64 3.62
C HIS A 102 2.94 -9.21 5.00
N VAL A 103 4.24 -9.28 5.32
CA VAL A 103 4.74 -9.91 6.55
C VAL A 103 4.26 -9.29 7.88
N PHE A 104 4.01 -7.98 7.95
CA PHE A 104 3.57 -7.32 9.19
C PHE A 104 2.07 -7.20 9.40
N THR A 105 1.28 -7.08 8.33
CA THR A 105 -0.17 -6.77 8.39
C THR A 105 -1.01 -7.85 7.72
N ASN A 106 -0.40 -9.00 7.42
CA ASN A 106 -0.89 -10.10 6.58
C ASN A 106 -1.17 -9.73 5.11
N MET A 107 -1.72 -8.55 4.84
CA MET A 107 -1.97 -8.04 3.50
C MET A 107 -1.53 -6.59 3.33
N THR A 108 -1.55 -6.11 2.10
CA THR A 108 -1.63 -4.69 1.80
C THR A 108 -2.99 -4.35 1.22
N GLY A 109 -3.30 -3.07 1.16
CA GLY A 109 -4.55 -2.60 0.62
C GLY A 109 -4.63 -1.08 0.64
N VAL A 110 -5.84 -0.56 0.57
CA VAL A 110 -6.18 0.86 0.56
C VAL A 110 -5.63 1.55 1.80
N MET A 111 -5.93 1.04 3.00
CA MET A 111 -5.51 1.67 4.26
C MET A 111 -3.98 1.79 4.35
N LYS A 112 -3.27 0.79 3.85
CA LYS A 112 -1.81 0.78 3.83
C LYS A 112 -1.20 1.66 2.74
N ASN A 113 -1.92 1.90 1.65
CA ASN A 113 -1.45 2.80 0.59
C ASN A 113 -1.24 4.23 1.13
N ALA A 114 -2.12 4.67 2.04
CA ALA A 114 -2.02 5.96 2.72
C ALA A 114 -0.74 6.15 3.56
N PHE A 115 -0.17 5.05 4.08
CA PHE A 115 1.04 5.05 4.91
C PHE A 115 2.21 5.83 4.28
N GLY A 116 2.29 5.74 2.96
CA GLY A 116 3.32 6.40 2.18
C GLY A 116 3.12 7.91 2.00
N GLY A 117 1.87 8.33 1.85
CA GLY A 117 1.49 9.69 1.50
C GLY A 117 1.34 10.62 2.70
N LEU A 118 0.98 10.08 3.87
CA LEU A 118 0.70 10.88 5.07
C LEU A 118 1.80 10.85 6.13
N LEU A 119 2.71 9.89 6.09
CA LEU A 119 3.87 9.86 7.00
C LEU A 119 5.14 10.20 6.23
N ASN A 120 6.00 11.02 6.81
CA ASN A 120 7.29 11.39 6.26
C ASN A 120 8.41 10.36 6.58
N GLU A 121 9.67 10.75 6.43
CA GLU A 121 10.86 9.86 6.53
C GLU A 121 10.96 9.09 7.86
N LYS A 122 10.31 9.56 8.94
CA LYS A 122 10.28 8.90 10.25
C LYS A 122 9.23 7.80 10.40
N ARG A 123 8.49 7.46 9.35
CA ARG A 123 7.50 6.37 9.35
C ARG A 123 8.04 4.98 9.69
N HIS A 124 9.36 4.78 9.68
CA HIS A 124 9.93 3.51 10.14
C HIS A 124 9.64 3.25 11.63
N TRP A 125 9.45 4.31 12.44
CA TRP A 125 9.12 4.21 13.86
C TRP A 125 7.74 3.62 14.14
N THR A 126 6.84 3.63 13.16
CA THR A 126 5.48 3.12 13.32
C THR A 126 5.34 1.65 12.93
N HIS A 127 6.40 0.99 12.43
CA HIS A 127 6.28 -0.39 11.92
C HIS A 127 5.95 -1.43 13.00
N SER A 128 6.35 -1.20 14.25
CA SER A 128 6.03 -2.09 15.38
C SER A 128 4.59 -1.92 15.92
N VAL A 129 3.88 -0.89 15.44
CA VAL A 129 2.51 -0.50 15.81
C VAL A 129 1.73 -0.14 14.55
N ILE A 130 2.00 -0.89 13.46
CA ILE A 130 1.55 -0.53 12.12
C ILE A 130 0.03 -0.58 12.02
N ASP A 131 -0.64 -1.53 12.68
CA ASP A 131 -2.09 -1.66 12.62
C ASP A 131 -2.79 -0.42 13.17
N GLU A 132 -2.43 0.01 14.39
CA GLU A 132 -2.94 1.24 15.00
C GLU A 132 -2.59 2.47 14.16
N THR A 133 -1.41 2.48 13.56
CA THR A 133 -0.98 3.57 12.68
C THR A 133 -1.87 3.67 11.44
N LEU A 134 -2.23 2.56 10.80
CA LEU A 134 -3.11 2.58 9.63
C LEU A 134 -4.50 3.13 9.96
N VAL A 135 -5.00 2.84 11.15
CA VAL A 135 -6.29 3.35 11.64
C VAL A 135 -6.20 4.86 11.91
N ASP A 136 -5.13 5.32 12.56
CA ASP A 136 -4.90 6.75 12.76
C ASP A 136 -4.77 7.51 11.43
N LEU A 137 -4.11 6.90 10.43
CA LEU A 137 -4.01 7.48 9.08
C LEU A 137 -5.36 7.53 8.37
N LEU A 138 -6.19 6.48 8.49
CA LEU A 138 -7.55 6.50 7.94
C LEU A 138 -8.38 7.63 8.54
N MET A 139 -8.27 7.86 9.85
CA MET A 139 -8.91 8.99 10.53
C MET A 139 -8.46 10.34 9.91
N ILE A 140 -7.14 10.53 9.74
CA ILE A 140 -6.60 11.73 9.07
C ILE A 140 -7.20 11.88 7.68
N GLN A 141 -7.23 10.82 6.88
CA GLN A 141 -7.77 10.88 5.52
C GLN A 141 -9.24 11.33 5.50
N LYS A 142 -10.07 10.80 6.41
CA LYS A 142 -11.48 11.20 6.54
C LYS A 142 -11.65 12.65 6.98
N GLU A 143 -10.70 13.21 7.74
CA GLU A 143 -10.74 14.60 8.19
C GLU A 143 -10.28 15.59 7.10
N ILE A 144 -9.32 15.19 6.25
CA ILE A 144 -8.67 16.12 5.30
C ILE A 144 -9.21 16.03 3.88
N HIS A 145 -9.67 14.86 3.44
CA HIS A 145 -10.13 14.67 2.07
C HIS A 145 -11.63 14.92 1.94
N SER A 146 -12.05 15.58 0.86
CA SER A 146 -13.47 15.81 0.55
C SER A 146 -14.19 14.56 0.06
N GLY A 147 -13.43 13.59 -0.44
CA GLY A 147 -13.92 12.28 -0.88
C GLY A 147 -12.77 11.29 -0.97
N MET A 148 -13.07 10.03 -0.70
CA MET A 148 -12.14 8.93 -0.85
C MET A 148 -12.75 7.88 -1.76
N PHE A 149 -11.95 7.34 -2.65
CA PHE A 149 -12.32 6.21 -3.47
C PHE A 149 -11.09 5.35 -3.71
N ALA A 150 -11.27 4.05 -3.87
CA ALA A 150 -10.18 3.18 -4.26
C ALA A 150 -10.60 2.27 -5.39
N VAL A 151 -9.63 1.96 -6.24
CA VAL A 151 -9.71 0.89 -7.22
C VAL A 151 -8.54 -0.01 -6.92
N MET A 152 -8.75 -1.21 -6.41
CA MET A 152 -7.71 -2.18 -6.08
C MET A 152 -7.49 -3.15 -7.23
N ASP A 153 -6.23 -3.29 -7.64
CA ASP A 153 -5.81 -4.20 -8.70
C ASP A 153 -5.54 -5.60 -8.12
N GLY A 154 -6.38 -6.57 -8.49
CA GLY A 154 -6.22 -7.99 -8.23
C GLY A 154 -6.01 -8.79 -9.52
N THR A 155 -5.56 -8.17 -10.61
CA THR A 155 -5.30 -8.87 -11.88
C THR A 155 -4.12 -9.82 -11.74
N ILE A 156 -2.95 -9.27 -11.40
CA ILE A 156 -1.77 -9.99 -10.91
C ILE A 156 -1.65 -9.71 -9.42
N ALA A 157 -2.19 -10.62 -8.61
CA ALA A 157 -2.09 -10.56 -7.16
C ALA A 157 -0.77 -11.16 -6.67
N GLY A 158 -0.41 -10.91 -5.41
CA GLY A 158 0.83 -11.41 -4.84
C GLY A 158 0.63 -12.24 -3.57
N ASP A 159 1.17 -13.45 -3.57
CA ASP A 159 1.17 -14.38 -2.44
C ASP A 159 2.57 -14.56 -1.81
N GLY A 160 2.64 -15.12 -0.59
CA GLY A 160 3.89 -15.55 0.04
C GLY A 160 4.67 -14.44 0.77
N PRO A 161 6.02 -14.47 0.78
CA PRO A 161 6.87 -13.57 1.56
C PRO A 161 6.92 -12.14 1.00
N GLY A 162 5.86 -11.38 1.23
CA GLY A 162 5.80 -9.98 0.88
C GLY A 162 6.54 -9.03 1.81
N PRO A 163 6.91 -7.83 1.33
CA PRO A 163 6.50 -7.24 0.05
C PRO A 163 7.46 -7.49 -1.13
N ARG A 164 8.63 -8.12 -0.93
CA ARG A 164 9.68 -8.23 -1.97
C ARG A 164 9.78 -9.60 -2.65
N CYS A 165 9.54 -10.68 -1.92
CA CYS A 165 9.77 -12.05 -2.40
C CYS A 165 8.46 -12.75 -2.79
N MET A 166 7.52 -12.00 -3.34
CA MET A 166 6.17 -12.44 -3.69
C MET A 166 6.17 -13.57 -4.73
N VAL A 167 5.19 -14.46 -4.63
CA VAL A 167 4.73 -15.35 -5.70
C VAL A 167 3.60 -14.62 -6.43
N PRO A 168 3.83 -14.09 -7.64
CA PRO A 168 2.75 -13.47 -8.40
C PRO A 168 1.79 -14.54 -8.91
N VAL A 169 0.50 -14.26 -8.85
CA VAL A 169 -0.58 -15.15 -9.28
C VAL A 169 -1.64 -14.35 -10.03
N GLU A 170 -2.06 -14.87 -11.18
CA GLU A 170 -3.16 -14.25 -11.93
C GLU A 170 -4.50 -14.60 -11.29
N LYS A 171 -5.31 -13.58 -11.01
CA LYS A 171 -6.63 -13.70 -10.38
C LYS A 171 -7.72 -12.97 -11.15
N ASN A 172 -7.37 -11.96 -11.96
CA ASN A 172 -8.29 -11.26 -12.87
C ASN A 172 -9.41 -10.46 -12.18
N TYR A 173 -9.19 -9.98 -10.95
CA TYR A 173 -10.17 -9.16 -10.23
C TYR A 173 -9.78 -7.69 -10.17
N MET A 174 -10.79 -6.82 -10.10
CA MET A 174 -10.63 -5.42 -9.72
C MET A 174 -11.73 -5.06 -8.73
N LEU A 175 -11.36 -4.51 -7.58
CA LEU A 175 -12.33 -4.07 -6.57
C LEU A 175 -12.39 -2.55 -6.57
N ALA A 176 -13.58 -1.97 -6.41
CA ALA A 176 -13.73 -0.52 -6.39
C ALA A 176 -14.81 -0.09 -5.39
N GLY A 177 -14.66 1.12 -4.83
CA GLY A 177 -15.57 1.60 -3.79
C GLY A 177 -15.01 2.74 -2.94
N ALA A 178 -15.89 3.38 -2.18
CA ALA A 178 -15.60 4.58 -1.41
C ALA A 178 -15.17 4.33 0.05
N ASP A 179 -15.39 3.12 0.58
CA ASP A 179 -14.95 2.74 1.92
C ASP A 179 -13.64 1.94 1.87
N PRO A 180 -12.50 2.53 2.32
CA PRO A 180 -11.22 1.83 2.39
C PRO A 180 -11.25 0.56 3.24
N VAL A 181 -12.03 0.54 4.32
CA VAL A 181 -12.11 -0.60 5.24
C VAL A 181 -12.85 -1.75 4.57
N ALA A 182 -13.97 -1.44 3.90
CA ALA A 182 -14.78 -2.44 3.21
C ALA A 182 -14.00 -3.11 2.07
N ILE A 183 -13.27 -2.34 1.27
CA ILE A 183 -12.44 -2.91 0.19
C ILE A 183 -11.33 -3.79 0.76
N ASP A 184 -10.63 -3.34 1.81
CA ASP A 184 -9.58 -4.15 2.42
C ASP A 184 -10.16 -5.42 3.07
N ALA A 185 -11.38 -5.36 3.63
CA ALA A 185 -12.08 -6.51 4.19
C ALA A 185 -12.50 -7.54 3.12
N ILE A 186 -13.10 -7.09 2.02
CA ILE A 186 -13.45 -7.97 0.91
C ILE A 186 -12.20 -8.57 0.26
N ALA A 187 -11.17 -7.77 0.04
CA ALA A 187 -9.88 -8.26 -0.46
C ALA A 187 -9.26 -9.30 0.50
N ALA A 188 -9.32 -9.07 1.81
CA ALA A 188 -8.85 -10.04 2.82
C ALA A 188 -9.60 -11.37 2.71
N LYS A 189 -10.93 -11.33 2.63
CA LYS A 189 -11.79 -12.52 2.48
C LYS A 189 -11.43 -13.29 1.21
N MET A 190 -11.34 -12.61 0.06
CA MET A 190 -10.98 -13.22 -1.22
C MET A 190 -9.57 -13.82 -1.20
N MET A 191 -8.61 -13.18 -0.50
CA MET A 191 -7.27 -13.73 -0.31
C MET A 191 -7.24 -14.96 0.60
N GLY A 192 -8.31 -15.24 1.34
CA GLY A 192 -8.44 -16.37 2.25
C GLY A 192 -8.16 -16.06 3.72
N PHE A 193 -8.17 -14.78 4.10
CA PHE A 193 -8.06 -14.35 5.50
C PHE A 193 -9.44 -14.05 6.09
N ASP A 194 -9.58 -14.23 7.40
CA ASP A 194 -10.70 -13.66 8.14
C ASP A 194 -10.47 -12.15 8.31
N PRO A 195 -11.31 -11.27 7.72
CA PRO A 195 -11.11 -9.83 7.77
C PRO A 195 -11.03 -9.25 9.18
N LEU A 196 -11.86 -9.73 10.11
CA LEU A 196 -11.87 -9.21 11.50
C LEU A 196 -10.75 -9.81 12.36
N SER A 197 -10.07 -10.85 11.89
CA SER A 197 -8.80 -11.30 12.48
C SER A 197 -7.65 -10.33 12.19
N LEU A 198 -7.76 -9.53 11.12
CA LEU A 198 -6.77 -8.52 10.76
C LEU A 198 -6.97 -7.27 11.61
N LYS A 199 -6.02 -7.04 12.52
CA LYS A 199 -6.12 -6.03 13.56
C LYS A 199 -6.46 -4.63 13.04
N PHE A 200 -5.87 -4.18 11.94
CA PHE A 200 -6.15 -2.84 11.39
C PHE A 200 -7.57 -2.70 10.82
N ILE A 201 -8.13 -3.75 10.19
CA ILE A 201 -9.53 -3.77 9.72
C ILE A 201 -10.47 -3.77 10.92
N ARG A 202 -10.25 -4.68 11.87
CA ARG A 202 -11.07 -4.77 13.08
C ARG A 202 -11.09 -3.45 13.86
N LEU A 203 -9.92 -2.86 14.12
CA LEU A 203 -9.84 -1.59 14.86
C LEU A 203 -10.50 -0.43 14.12
N ALA A 204 -10.49 -0.41 12.78
CA ALA A 204 -11.18 0.61 12.01
C ALA A 204 -12.70 0.43 12.09
N HIS A 205 -13.17 -0.81 12.00
CA HIS A 205 -14.58 -1.18 12.14
C HIS A 205 -15.12 -0.86 13.55
N GLU A 206 -14.42 -1.28 14.61
CA GLU A 206 -14.77 -0.99 16.01
C GLU A 206 -14.80 0.51 16.36
N ARG A 207 -14.23 1.37 15.51
CA ARG A 207 -14.21 2.83 15.68
C ARG A 207 -15.12 3.57 14.71
N ASP A 208 -16.00 2.84 14.01
CA ASP A 208 -16.92 3.40 13.02
C ASP A 208 -16.22 4.19 11.90
N LEU A 209 -14.96 3.85 11.59
CA LEU A 209 -14.21 4.47 10.51
C LEU A 209 -14.51 3.82 9.15
N GLY A 210 -15.23 2.70 9.11
CA GLY A 210 -15.66 1.99 7.92
C GLY A 210 -16.16 0.59 8.28
N VAL A 211 -16.65 -0.15 7.31
CA VAL A 211 -17.25 -1.48 7.54
C VAL A 211 -16.20 -2.57 7.30
N GLY A 212 -15.88 -3.35 8.33
CA GLY A 212 -14.91 -4.44 8.26
C GLY A 212 -15.52 -5.83 8.22
N ASP A 213 -16.79 -5.99 8.61
CA ASP A 213 -17.51 -7.25 8.54
C ASP A 213 -18.07 -7.46 7.12
N PRO A 214 -17.64 -8.51 6.38
CA PRO A 214 -18.19 -8.82 5.06
C PRO A 214 -19.71 -9.04 5.02
N ALA A 215 -20.34 -9.42 6.13
CA ALA A 215 -21.80 -9.60 6.18
C ALA A 215 -22.56 -8.27 6.08
N GLU A 216 -21.89 -7.15 6.38
CA GLU A 216 -22.45 -5.79 6.32
C GLU A 216 -22.05 -5.04 5.04
N ILE A 217 -21.29 -5.68 4.14
CA ILE A 217 -20.79 -5.08 2.90
C ILE A 217 -21.62 -5.58 1.72
N ASP A 218 -22.25 -4.65 1.01
CA ASP A 218 -22.93 -4.94 -0.25
C ASP A 218 -21.91 -5.02 -1.40
N VAL A 219 -21.76 -6.22 -1.97
CA VAL A 219 -20.88 -6.46 -3.11
C VAL A 219 -21.70 -6.41 -4.39
N VAL A 220 -21.51 -5.34 -5.14
CA VAL A 220 -22.12 -5.16 -6.46
C VAL A 220 -21.20 -5.70 -7.55
N GLY A 221 -21.76 -6.51 -8.46
CA GLY A 221 -21.03 -7.06 -9.60
C GLY A 221 -20.98 -8.60 -9.54
N GLU A 222 -19.77 -9.16 -9.70
CA GLU A 222 -19.57 -10.61 -9.65
C GLU A 222 -19.79 -11.16 -8.23
N ASP A 223 -20.45 -12.31 -8.14
CA ASP A 223 -20.61 -13.01 -6.87
C ASP A 223 -19.27 -13.62 -6.43
N ILE A 224 -18.78 -13.15 -5.29
CA ILE A 224 -17.49 -13.58 -4.71
C ILE A 224 -17.65 -14.51 -3.51
N THR A 225 -18.86 -15.04 -3.25
CA THR A 225 -19.16 -15.83 -2.05
C THR A 225 -18.22 -17.02 -1.88
N ASP A 226 -17.95 -17.72 -2.99
CA ASP A 226 -17.06 -18.90 -3.02
C ASP A 226 -15.60 -18.56 -3.39
N VAL A 227 -15.27 -17.27 -3.51
CA VAL A 227 -13.91 -16.85 -3.89
C VAL A 227 -12.99 -16.91 -2.67
N ASN A 228 -12.02 -17.81 -2.73
CA ASN A 228 -10.93 -17.91 -1.77
C ASN A 228 -9.64 -18.32 -2.48
N PHE A 229 -8.62 -17.48 -2.42
CA PHE A 229 -7.36 -17.70 -3.12
C PHE A 229 -6.36 -18.54 -2.34
N GLY A 230 -6.61 -18.80 -1.05
CA GLY A 230 -5.74 -19.60 -0.20
C GLY A 230 -4.34 -19.01 0.01
N PHE A 231 -4.21 -17.68 0.03
CA PHE A 231 -2.91 -17.03 0.19
C PHE A 231 -2.31 -17.30 1.57
N GLN A 232 -0.98 -17.34 1.63
CA GLN A 232 -0.23 -17.68 2.81
C GLN A 232 0.81 -16.60 3.15
N THR A 233 0.71 -16.06 4.36
CA THR A 233 1.64 -15.05 4.90
C THR A 233 2.81 -15.66 5.67
N GLY A 234 2.70 -16.94 6.04
CA GLY A 234 3.63 -17.66 6.92
C GLY A 234 4.91 -18.17 6.26
N GLN A 235 5.04 -18.11 4.93
CA GLN A 235 6.28 -18.49 4.24
C GLN A 235 7.33 -17.41 4.45
N SER A 236 8.07 -17.52 5.54
CA SER A 236 9.05 -16.52 5.94
C SER A 236 10.43 -16.82 5.33
N THR A 237 10.91 -15.94 4.44
CA THR A 237 12.32 -15.92 4.00
C THR A 237 13.25 -15.56 5.15
N PHE A 238 14.53 -15.92 5.07
CA PHE A 238 15.53 -15.58 6.10
C PHE A 238 15.53 -14.08 6.44
N ALA A 239 15.46 -13.21 5.43
CA ALA A 239 15.37 -11.76 5.62
C ALA A 239 14.08 -11.34 6.33
N SER A 240 12.91 -11.91 5.96
CA SER A 240 11.63 -11.61 6.63
C SER A 240 11.59 -12.14 8.07
N ARG A 241 12.21 -13.28 8.37
CA ARG A 241 12.36 -13.80 9.75
C ARG A 241 13.20 -12.85 10.59
N GLY A 242 14.31 -12.36 10.04
CA GLY A 242 15.17 -11.36 10.69
C GLY A 242 14.41 -10.06 10.98
N GLN A 243 13.69 -9.52 10.00
CA GLN A 243 12.87 -8.32 10.19
C GLN A 243 11.74 -8.53 11.21
N HIS A 244 10.99 -9.63 11.12
CA HIS A 244 9.94 -9.94 12.08
C HIS A 244 10.49 -10.07 13.51
N MET A 245 11.65 -10.72 13.68
CA MET A 245 12.29 -10.87 14.98
C MET A 245 12.80 -9.54 15.56
N LEU A 246 13.24 -8.62 14.70
CA LEU A 246 13.68 -7.27 15.08
C LEU A 246 12.53 -6.34 15.46
N TYR A 247 11.39 -6.39 14.74
CA TYR A 247 10.27 -5.46 15.00
C TYR A 247 9.22 -6.02 16.00
N HIS A 248 8.98 -7.33 15.98
CA HIS A 248 7.89 -7.98 16.71
C HIS A 248 8.34 -9.15 17.58
N GLY A 249 9.64 -9.48 17.59
CA GLY A 249 10.18 -10.65 18.30
C GLY A 249 11.23 -10.32 19.37
N ARG A 250 12.00 -11.34 19.75
CA ARG A 250 12.98 -11.29 20.86
C ARG A 250 14.12 -10.29 20.66
N LEU A 251 14.33 -9.80 19.43
CA LEU A 251 15.37 -8.81 19.11
C LEU A 251 14.83 -7.37 19.08
N LYS A 252 13.60 -7.12 19.52
CA LYS A 252 13.03 -5.76 19.65
C LYS A 252 13.90 -4.81 20.48
N MET A 253 14.59 -5.34 21.50
CA MET A 253 15.57 -4.60 22.30
C MET A 253 16.74 -4.04 21.48
N LEU A 254 17.09 -4.70 20.36
CA LEU A 254 18.17 -4.29 19.45
C LEU A 254 17.69 -3.41 18.30
N GLU A 255 16.38 -3.22 18.11
CA GLU A 255 15.80 -2.39 17.04
C GLU A 255 16.43 -0.99 17.04
N LYS A 256 16.49 -0.37 18.21
CA LYS A 256 17.07 0.97 18.41
C LYS A 256 18.57 0.99 18.07
N HIS A 257 19.28 -0.12 18.23
CA HIS A 257 20.73 -0.19 17.99
C HIS A 257 21.07 -0.57 16.55
N LEU A 258 20.27 -1.39 15.87
CA LEU A 258 20.55 -1.84 14.51
C LEU A 258 19.91 -0.96 13.43
N LEU A 259 18.78 -0.33 13.75
CA LEU A 259 17.97 0.43 12.79
C LEU A 259 17.91 1.94 13.08
N GLN A 260 18.47 2.39 14.20
CA GLN A 260 18.49 3.81 14.58
C GLN A 260 19.89 4.33 14.99
N THR A 261 20.97 3.60 14.64
CA THR A 261 22.38 4.03 14.85
C THR A 261 23.21 3.99 13.57
N PHE A 262 24.53 4.18 13.67
CA PHE A 262 25.49 4.13 12.57
C PHE A 262 25.54 2.78 11.81
N LEU A 263 24.92 1.71 12.32
CA LEU A 263 24.89 0.38 11.68
C LEU A 263 23.82 0.25 10.58
N VAL A 264 22.94 1.25 10.45
CA VAL A 264 21.89 1.32 9.43
C VAL A 264 22.39 1.06 7.99
N PRO A 265 23.54 1.60 7.53
CA PRO A 265 24.09 1.30 6.20
C PRO A 265 24.33 -0.20 5.95
N TRP A 266 24.77 -0.96 6.96
CA TRP A 266 25.03 -2.39 6.82
C TRP A 266 23.74 -3.20 6.64
N SER A 267 22.66 -2.82 7.33
CA SER A 267 21.35 -3.44 7.13
C SER A 267 20.83 -3.24 5.69
N TYR A 268 21.10 -2.07 5.09
CA TYR A 268 20.77 -1.78 3.70
C TYR A 268 21.62 -2.59 2.71
N VAL A 269 22.92 -2.72 2.97
CA VAL A 269 23.82 -3.55 2.15
C VAL A 269 23.38 -5.01 2.18
N ALA A 270 23.13 -5.57 3.36
CA ALA A 270 22.65 -6.95 3.51
C ALA A 270 21.31 -7.18 2.78
N SER A 271 20.37 -6.23 2.90
CA SER A 271 19.10 -6.28 2.16
C SER A 271 19.31 -6.26 0.64
N ARG A 272 20.19 -5.41 0.11
CA ARG A 272 20.47 -5.37 -1.33
C ARG A 272 21.17 -6.62 -1.82
N LEU A 273 22.13 -7.15 -1.07
CA LEU A 273 22.80 -8.41 -1.42
C LEU A 273 21.78 -9.56 -1.50
N TYR A 274 20.90 -9.70 -0.51
CA TYR A 274 19.91 -10.76 -0.53
C TYR A 274 18.89 -10.58 -1.66
N HIS A 275 18.31 -9.38 -1.84
CA HIS A 275 17.23 -9.19 -2.81
C HIS A 275 17.71 -9.01 -4.24
N ASP A 276 18.71 -8.16 -4.47
CA ASP A 276 19.10 -7.71 -5.81
C ASP A 276 20.16 -8.64 -6.43
N VAL A 277 21.06 -9.21 -5.62
CA VAL A 277 22.15 -10.07 -6.09
C VAL A 277 21.78 -11.55 -6.05
N TYR A 278 21.06 -12.00 -5.02
CA TYR A 278 20.68 -13.40 -4.87
C TYR A 278 19.22 -13.68 -5.30
N TRP A 279 18.23 -13.10 -4.63
CA TRP A 279 16.85 -13.53 -4.84
C TRP A 279 16.33 -13.19 -6.25
N TYR A 280 16.54 -11.96 -6.72
CA TYR A 280 15.98 -11.53 -8.00
C TYR A 280 16.61 -12.28 -9.20
N PRO A 281 17.94 -12.43 -9.33
CA PRO A 281 18.52 -13.13 -10.47
C PRO A 281 18.16 -14.62 -10.52
N PHE A 282 18.11 -15.29 -9.36
CA PHE A 282 17.94 -16.74 -9.30
C PHE A 282 16.48 -17.19 -9.16
N ILE A 283 15.60 -16.37 -8.56
CA ILE A 283 14.19 -16.71 -8.31
C ILE A 283 13.27 -15.71 -9.01
N GLY A 284 13.48 -14.40 -8.78
CA GLY A 284 12.61 -13.33 -9.27
C GLY A 284 12.45 -13.30 -10.79
N LYS A 285 13.56 -13.41 -11.55
CA LYS A 285 13.53 -13.39 -13.02
C LYS A 285 12.65 -14.49 -13.62
N LYS A 286 12.68 -15.70 -13.06
CA LYS A 286 11.82 -16.80 -13.50
C LYS A 286 10.34 -16.46 -13.28
N ARG A 287 10.00 -15.91 -12.11
CA ARG A 287 8.63 -15.46 -11.79
C ARG A 287 8.15 -14.34 -12.69
N VAL A 288 9.00 -13.34 -12.96
CA VAL A 288 8.69 -12.25 -13.89
C VAL A 288 8.45 -12.80 -15.30
N LYS A 289 9.30 -13.72 -15.79
CA LYS A 289 9.11 -14.33 -17.12
C LYS A 289 7.77 -15.05 -17.22
N MET A 290 7.42 -15.86 -16.21
CA MET A 290 6.12 -16.54 -16.18
C MET A 290 4.94 -15.55 -16.25
N MET A 291 5.03 -14.41 -15.54
CA MET A 291 3.97 -13.40 -15.60
C MET A 291 3.92 -12.64 -16.92
N LYS A 292 5.05 -12.47 -17.62
CA LYS A 292 5.07 -11.83 -18.96
C LYS A 292 4.32 -12.64 -20.01
N ASP A 293 4.24 -13.95 -19.83
CA ASP A 293 3.57 -14.85 -20.78
C ASP A 293 2.04 -14.85 -20.59
N THR A 294 1.50 -14.25 -19.51
CA THR A 294 0.05 -14.14 -19.29
C THR A 294 -0.58 -12.98 -20.06
N ASP A 295 -1.90 -12.89 -20.08
CA ASP A 295 -2.61 -11.82 -20.82
C ASP A 295 -2.31 -10.43 -20.23
N TRP A 296 -2.24 -10.31 -18.91
CA TRP A 296 -1.81 -9.06 -18.25
C TRP A 296 -0.33 -8.75 -18.49
N GLY A 297 0.52 -9.77 -18.55
CA GLY A 297 1.92 -9.61 -18.92
C GLY A 297 2.11 -9.07 -20.33
N ARG A 298 1.37 -9.63 -21.30
CA ARG A 298 1.36 -9.16 -22.68
C ARG A 298 0.78 -7.75 -22.79
N LEU A 299 -0.31 -7.46 -22.08
CA LEU A 299 -0.89 -6.12 -22.01
C LEU A 299 0.12 -5.11 -21.43
N PHE A 300 0.85 -5.48 -20.36
CA PHE A 300 1.86 -4.63 -19.75
C PHE A 300 2.95 -4.20 -20.74
N GLU A 301 3.38 -5.09 -21.64
CA GLU A 301 4.40 -4.78 -22.65
C GLU A 301 3.90 -3.83 -23.75
N THR A 302 2.59 -3.62 -23.87
CA THR A 302 2.03 -2.63 -24.82
C THR A 302 2.05 -1.19 -24.30
N TYR A 303 2.32 -1.00 -23.00
CA TYR A 303 2.50 0.30 -22.35
C TYR A 303 3.96 0.78 -22.38
#